data_AF-A0A957VYD8-F1
#
_entry.id   AF-A0A957VYD8-F1
#
_cell.length_a   1.000
_cell.length_b   1.000
_cell.length_c   1.000
_cell.angle_alpha   90.00
_cell.angle_beta   90.00
_cell.angle_gamma   90.00
#
_symmetry.space_group_name_H-M   'P 1'
#
loop_
_entity.id
_entity.type
_entity.pdbx_description
1 polymer ?
#
loop_
_entity_poly.entity_id
_entity_poly.type
_entity_poly.pdbx_seq_one_letter_code
_entity_poly.pdbx_strand_id
1 'polypeptide(L)'
;MARLIIYEEIETSETILETFELSSTRILIGSDPDNNLVLQSPDIDSSHASLELRNNLWVLQDLGGPGGTGVNGRVIKGPYYLTHNDLIELGPIKLSFQEKALVEETPLEEATPTTPPLPPKVEASPVKGRIWFAFIAGGTLGVIFIIMFLLIVADLLNVIEISDLLPLLMILS
;
A
#
# COMPACT_ATOMS: atom_id res chain seq x y z
N MET A 1 23.81 0.94 -10.61
CA MET A 1 23.49 0.02 -9.50
C MET A 1 22.19 0.50 -8.88
N ALA A 2 21.22 -0.37 -8.67
CA ALA A 2 19.89 -0.01 -8.15
C ALA A 2 19.61 -0.76 -6.85
N ARG A 3 18.83 -0.16 -5.97
CA ARG A 3 18.48 -0.68 -4.65
C ARG A 3 17.03 -0.37 -4.30
N LEU A 4 16.44 -1.18 -3.42
CA LEU A 4 15.17 -0.92 -2.77
C LEU A 4 15.42 -0.52 -1.33
N ILE A 5 14.81 0.57 -0.88
CA ILE A 5 14.79 0.96 0.53
C ILE A 5 13.41 0.62 1.09
N ILE A 6 13.39 -0.20 2.13
CA ILE A 6 12.16 -0.67 2.76
C ILE A 6 11.80 0.28 3.91
N TYR A 7 10.56 0.76 3.90
CA TYR A 7 9.97 1.63 4.91
C TYR A 7 8.76 0.96 5.54
N GLU A 8 8.58 1.22 6.82
CA GLU A 8 7.34 0.97 7.53
C GLU A 8 6.83 2.29 8.10
N GLU A 9 5.53 2.52 7.95
CA GLU A 9 4.87 3.72 8.46
C GLU A 9 4.38 3.42 9.89
N ILE A 10 5.15 3.87 10.88
CA ILE A 10 4.78 3.76 12.30
C ILE A 10 4.23 5.12 12.72
N GLU A 11 2.90 5.25 12.74
CA GLU A 11 1.99 6.36 13.18
C GLU A 11 2.41 7.85 13.00
N THR A 12 3.70 8.20 13.10
CA THR A 12 4.28 9.55 12.95
C THR A 12 5.73 9.58 12.42
N SER A 13 6.37 8.45 12.08
CA SER A 13 7.76 8.43 11.60
C SER A 13 8.00 7.37 10.50
N GLU A 14 8.66 7.77 9.42
CA GLU A 14 9.21 6.84 8.43
C GLU A 14 10.53 6.29 8.95
N THR A 15 10.58 4.99 9.24
CA THR A 15 11.83 4.31 9.64
C THR A 15 12.33 3.47 8.48
N ILE A 16 13.59 3.64 8.10
CA ILE A 16 14.25 2.73 7.15
C ILE A 16 14.49 1.42 7.88
N LEU A 17 13.86 0.35 7.40
CA LEU A 17 14.03 -0.99 7.96
C LEU A 17 15.28 -1.66 7.41
N GLU A 18 15.39 -1.67 6.08
CA GLU A 18 16.44 -2.40 5.37
C GLU A 18 16.69 -1.77 4.00
N THR A 19 17.91 -1.98 3.48
CA THR A 19 18.27 -1.64 2.10
C THR A 19 18.65 -2.92 1.36
N PHE A 20 17.95 -3.21 0.28
CA PHE A 20 18.17 -4.39 -0.55
C PHE A 20 18.79 -4.00 -1.89
N GLU A 21 20.01 -4.47 -2.17
CA GLU A 21 20.71 -4.20 -3.43
C GLU A 21 20.21 -5.13 -4.54
N LEU A 22 19.85 -4.55 -5.70
CA LEU A 22 19.37 -5.31 -6.85
C LEU A 22 20.56 -5.93 -7.61
N SER A 23 20.98 -7.11 -7.17
CA SER A 23 22.16 -7.82 -7.66
C SER A 23 21.88 -8.86 -8.77
N SER A 24 20.61 -9.21 -8.98
CA SER A 24 20.15 -10.20 -9.97
C SER A 24 19.26 -9.57 -11.03
N THR A 25 19.23 -10.13 -12.23
CA THR A 25 18.37 -9.63 -13.34
C THR A 25 16.88 -9.87 -13.09
N ARG A 26 16.53 -10.81 -12.22
CA ARG A 26 15.17 -11.08 -11.77
C ARG A 26 15.15 -11.21 -10.26
N ILE A 27 14.19 -10.55 -9.62
CA ILE A 27 14.03 -10.48 -8.18
C ILE A 27 12.57 -10.77 -7.87
N LEU A 28 12.32 -11.82 -7.10
CA LEU A 28 11.00 -12.13 -6.56
C LEU A 28 10.82 -11.50 -5.19
N ILE A 29 9.64 -10.93 -4.95
CA ILE A 29 9.24 -10.29 -3.70
C ILE A 29 7.98 -10.97 -3.19
N GLY A 30 7.98 -11.40 -1.93
CA GLY A 30 6.81 -12.02 -1.30
C GLY A 30 7.11 -12.55 0.10
N SER A 31 6.15 -13.24 0.71
CA SER A 31 6.27 -13.82 2.05
C SER A 31 6.92 -15.21 2.07
N ASP A 32 7.00 -15.88 0.91
CA ASP A 32 7.67 -17.18 0.79
C ASP A 32 9.19 -17.03 1.02
N PRO A 33 9.82 -17.90 1.83
CA PRO A 33 11.27 -17.91 2.05
C PRO A 33 12.09 -18.17 0.77
N ASP A 34 11.49 -18.72 -0.29
CA ASP A 34 12.18 -18.95 -1.56
C ASP A 34 12.32 -17.67 -2.42
N ASN A 35 11.72 -16.55 -2.01
CA ASN A 35 11.87 -15.27 -2.70
C ASN A 35 13.23 -14.61 -2.44
N ASN A 36 13.63 -13.71 -3.33
CA ASN A 36 14.86 -12.93 -3.17
C ASN A 36 14.73 -11.87 -2.07
N LEU A 37 13.59 -11.19 -2.03
CA LEU A 37 13.23 -10.24 -0.98
C LEU A 37 12.03 -10.80 -0.22
N VAL A 38 12.29 -11.27 1.00
CA VAL A 38 11.28 -11.89 1.86
C VAL A 38 10.67 -10.82 2.76
N LEU A 39 9.36 -10.61 2.63
CA LEU A 39 8.61 -9.64 3.43
C LEU A 39 7.61 -10.37 4.31
N GLN A 40 7.80 -10.30 5.63
CA GLN A 40 6.96 -10.98 6.62
C GLN A 40 5.77 -10.12 7.01
N SER A 41 4.67 -10.19 6.24
CA SER A 41 3.42 -9.51 6.55
C SER A 41 2.23 -10.36 6.12
N PRO A 42 1.12 -10.37 6.90
CA PRO A 42 -0.09 -11.13 6.54
C PRO A 42 -0.76 -10.64 5.24
N ASP A 43 -0.52 -9.40 4.84
CA ASP A 43 -1.09 -8.80 3.62
C ASP A 43 -0.21 -9.00 2.38
N ILE A 44 0.89 -9.75 2.50
CA ILE A 44 1.83 -10.04 1.40
C ILE A 44 1.72 -11.50 0.98
N ASP A 45 1.41 -11.70 -0.30
CA ASP A 45 1.30 -13.03 -0.91
C ASP A 45 2.65 -13.75 -0.98
N SER A 46 2.59 -15.09 -1.09
CA SER A 46 3.78 -15.94 -1.16
C SER A 46 4.71 -15.52 -2.31
N SER A 47 4.18 -15.21 -3.48
CA SER A 47 4.91 -14.55 -4.58
C SER A 47 4.08 -13.36 -5.06
N HIS A 48 4.31 -12.20 -4.47
CA HIS A 48 3.45 -11.04 -4.63
C HIS A 48 3.82 -10.20 -5.87
N ALA A 49 5.10 -9.90 -6.03
CA ALA A 49 5.60 -9.11 -7.14
C ALA A 49 6.95 -9.62 -7.65
N SER A 50 7.29 -9.24 -8.88
CA SER A 50 8.62 -9.45 -9.44
C SER A 50 9.18 -8.19 -10.05
N LEU A 51 10.49 -7.99 -9.90
CA LEU A 51 11.26 -7.02 -10.66
C LEU A 51 12.12 -7.76 -11.67
N GLU A 52 12.12 -7.29 -12.91
CA GLU A 52 12.94 -7.82 -13.98
C GLU A 52 13.68 -6.69 -14.70
N LEU A 53 14.99 -6.85 -14.87
CA LEU A 53 15.81 -5.92 -15.64
C LEU A 53 15.68 -6.24 -17.13
N ARG A 54 14.99 -5.39 -17.88
CA ARG A 54 14.79 -5.51 -19.34
C ARG A 54 15.31 -4.27 -20.05
N ASN A 55 16.22 -4.45 -21.01
CA ASN A 55 16.80 -3.34 -21.78
C ASN A 55 17.34 -2.20 -20.90
N ASN A 56 18.01 -2.56 -19.80
CA ASN A 56 18.57 -1.62 -18.82
C ASN A 56 17.50 -0.78 -18.06
N LEU A 57 16.23 -1.20 -18.10
CA LEU A 57 15.13 -0.63 -17.34
C LEU A 57 14.57 -1.69 -16.39
N TRP A 58 14.27 -1.28 -15.16
CA TRP A 58 13.61 -2.15 -14.19
C TRP A 58 12.11 -2.17 -14.44
N VAL A 59 11.57 -3.37 -14.59
CA VAL A 59 10.15 -3.60 -14.83
C VAL A 59 9.56 -4.33 -13.63
N LEU A 60 8.61 -3.68 -12.95
CA LEU A 60 7.80 -4.25 -11.89
C LEU A 60 6.60 -4.96 -12.49
N GLN A 61 6.31 -6.16 -12.01
CA GLN A 61 5.15 -6.93 -12.40
C GLN A 61 4.48 -7.54 -11.17
N ASP A 62 3.19 -7.26 -11.02
CA ASP A 62 2.30 -7.92 -10.07
C ASP A 62 2.13 -9.39 -10.48
N LEU A 63 2.33 -10.31 -9.53
CA LEU A 63 2.18 -11.75 -9.74
C LEU A 63 0.82 -12.27 -9.25
N GLY A 64 0.02 -11.40 -8.65
CA GLY A 64 -1.35 -11.65 -8.23
C GLY A 64 -1.50 -11.68 -6.71
N GLY A 65 -2.59 -11.08 -6.24
CA GLY A 65 -2.94 -10.96 -4.84
C GLY A 65 -4.24 -10.15 -4.68
N PRO A 66 -4.97 -10.26 -3.56
CA PRO A 66 -6.16 -9.44 -3.31
C PRO A 66 -5.84 -7.95 -3.17
N GLY A 67 -4.67 -7.62 -2.59
CA GLY A 67 -4.20 -6.24 -2.40
C GLY A 67 -3.61 -5.62 -3.67
N GLY A 68 -2.98 -6.45 -4.50
CA GLY A 68 -2.25 -6.00 -5.69
C GLY A 68 -1.04 -5.13 -5.38
N THR A 69 -0.25 -4.86 -6.40
CA THR A 69 0.93 -3.98 -6.31
C THR A 69 0.58 -2.53 -6.64
N GLY A 70 0.90 -1.60 -5.74
CA GLY A 70 0.78 -0.16 -5.95
C GLY A 70 2.10 0.50 -6.35
N VAL A 71 2.04 1.56 -7.14
CA VAL A 71 3.15 2.49 -7.37
C VAL A 71 2.63 3.93 -7.25
N ASN A 72 3.25 4.74 -6.38
CA ASN A 72 2.90 6.13 -6.12
C ASN A 72 1.39 6.33 -5.86
N GLY A 73 0.82 5.51 -4.97
CA GLY A 73 -0.61 5.52 -4.63
C GLY A 73 -1.56 4.96 -5.70
N ARG A 74 -1.06 4.25 -6.73
CA ARG A 74 -1.89 3.69 -7.81
C ARG A 74 -1.58 2.22 -8.06
N VAL A 75 -2.62 1.38 -8.06
CA VAL A 75 -2.50 -0.04 -8.40
C VAL A 75 -2.12 -0.22 -9.87
N ILE A 76 -1.07 -1.00 -10.13
CA ILE A 76 -0.63 -1.34 -11.48
C ILE A 76 -1.52 -2.47 -12.04
N LYS A 77 -1.80 -2.44 -13.36
CA LYS A 77 -2.63 -3.46 -14.04
C LYS A 77 -1.84 -4.35 -14.99
N GLY A 78 -0.52 -4.22 -14.98
CA GLY A 78 0.41 -4.87 -15.89
C GLY A 78 1.84 -4.43 -15.61
N PRO A 79 2.79 -4.76 -16.51
CA PRO A 79 4.18 -4.37 -16.35
C PRO A 79 4.33 -2.85 -16.19
N TYR A 80 5.07 -2.43 -15.17
CA TYR A 80 5.34 -1.03 -14.86
C TYR A 80 6.85 -0.75 -14.92
N TYR A 81 7.26 0.25 -15.69
CA TYR A 81 8.66 0.65 -15.78
C TYR A 81 9.00 1.58 -14.61
N LEU A 82 9.88 1.11 -13.73
CA LEU A 82 10.30 1.87 -12.56
C LEU A 82 11.24 3.01 -12.94
N THR A 83 11.05 4.13 -12.25
CA THR A 83 11.88 5.33 -12.33
C THR A 83 12.46 5.65 -10.96
N HIS A 84 13.62 6.31 -10.93
CA HIS A 84 14.28 6.67 -9.68
C HIS A 84 13.33 7.43 -8.74
N ASN A 85 13.28 7.00 -7.48
CA ASN A 85 12.38 7.44 -6.40
C ASN A 85 10.92 6.99 -6.51
N ASP A 86 10.57 6.07 -7.41
CA ASP A 86 9.24 5.46 -7.37
C ASP A 86 8.99 4.74 -6.04
N LEU A 87 7.81 4.98 -5.46
CA LEU A 87 7.35 4.33 -4.25
C LEU A 87 6.47 3.15 -4.63
N ILE A 88 6.95 1.94 -4.36
CA ILE A 88 6.22 0.69 -4.53
C ILE A 88 5.48 0.39 -3.22
N GLU A 89 4.20 0.04 -3.31
CA GLU A 89 3.31 -0.21 -2.17
C GLU A 89 2.79 -1.65 -2.25
N LEU A 90 3.14 -2.49 -1.28
CA LEU A 90 2.73 -3.89 -1.17
C LEU A 90 1.98 -4.06 0.15
N GLY A 91 0.66 -3.89 0.12
CA GLY A 91 -0.16 -3.84 1.34
C GLY A 91 0.31 -2.70 2.27
N PRO A 92 0.71 -2.98 3.53
CA PRO A 92 1.21 -1.97 4.46
C PRO A 92 2.69 -1.59 4.23
N ILE A 93 3.43 -2.34 3.41
CA ILE A 93 4.87 -2.13 3.22
C ILE A 93 5.13 -1.19 2.04
N LYS A 94 6.02 -0.22 2.25
CA LYS A 94 6.46 0.74 1.24
C LYS A 94 7.92 0.50 0.88
N LEU A 95 8.23 0.45 -0.42
CA LEU A 95 9.59 0.27 -0.94
C LEU A 95 9.93 1.43 -1.88
N SER A 96 10.97 2.21 -1.58
CA SER A 96 11.47 3.21 -2.53
C SER A 96 12.50 2.58 -3.46
N PHE A 97 12.26 2.71 -4.76
CA PHE A 97 13.22 2.31 -5.79
C PHE A 97 14.25 3.42 -6.03
N GLN A 98 15.52 3.11 -5.83
CA GLN A 98 16.61 4.04 -6.08
C GLN A 98 17.61 3.46 -7.06
N GLU A 99 17.64 4.04 -8.26
CA GLU A 99 18.73 3.82 -9.20
C GLU A 99 19.85 4.84 -8.95
N LYS A 100 21.09 4.38 -8.75
CA LYS A 100 22.24 5.27 -8.77
C LYS A 100 22.40 5.76 -10.20
N ALA A 101 22.04 7.03 -10.44
CA ALA A 101 22.31 7.68 -11.71
C ALA A 101 23.79 7.46 -12.04
N LEU A 102 24.05 6.73 -13.12
CA LEU A 102 25.33 6.84 -13.79
C LEU A 102 25.29 8.23 -14.42
N VAL A 103 25.70 9.23 -13.64
CA VAL A 103 26.05 10.52 -14.20
C VAL A 103 27.28 10.23 -15.06
N GLU A 104 27.06 9.88 -16.31
CA GLU A 104 28.06 10.12 -17.33
C GLU A 104 28.20 11.63 -17.37
N GLU A 105 29.16 12.17 -16.62
CA GLU A 105 29.64 13.52 -16.78
C GLU A 105 30.22 13.63 -18.20
N THR A 106 29.35 13.82 -19.19
CA THR A 106 29.80 14.34 -20.49
C THR A 106 30.09 15.82 -20.24
N PRO A 107 31.33 16.29 -20.42
CA PRO A 107 31.64 17.71 -20.29
C PRO A 107 30.70 18.54 -21.17
N LEU A 108 30.12 19.55 -20.53
CA LEU A 108 29.27 20.61 -21.06
C LEU A 108 29.58 20.95 -22.53
N GLU A 109 28.75 20.47 -23.46
CA GLU A 109 28.64 21.08 -24.78
C GLU A 109 27.18 21.50 -25.01
N GLU A 110 27.04 22.80 -25.09
CA GLU A 110 25.83 23.59 -25.11
C GLU A 110 25.09 23.40 -26.45
N ALA A 111 23.99 22.64 -26.46
CA ALA A 111 23.11 22.54 -27.63
C ALA A 111 21.65 22.26 -27.26
N THR A 112 20.88 23.34 -27.07
CA THR A 112 19.40 23.48 -27.18
C THR A 112 18.49 22.63 -26.28
N PRO A 113 17.48 23.24 -25.63
CA PRO A 113 16.53 22.54 -24.77
C PRO A 113 15.55 21.74 -25.64
N THR A 114 15.83 20.47 -25.89
CA THR A 114 14.80 19.55 -26.39
C THR A 114 14.24 18.81 -25.19
N THR A 115 13.17 19.39 -24.66
CA THR A 115 12.15 18.80 -23.77
C THR A 115 12.17 17.26 -23.82
N PRO A 116 12.39 16.55 -22.69
CA PRO A 116 12.12 15.13 -22.61
C PRO A 116 10.71 14.86 -23.13
N PRO A 117 10.48 13.82 -23.96
CA PRO A 117 9.12 13.49 -24.36
C PRO A 117 8.31 13.31 -23.08
N LEU A 118 7.29 14.15 -22.92
CA LEU A 118 6.33 14.04 -21.83
C LEU A 118 5.95 12.56 -21.72
N PRO A 119 5.88 11.98 -20.51
CA PRO A 119 5.31 10.64 -20.36
C PRO A 119 3.99 10.65 -21.13
N PRO A 120 3.62 9.56 -21.85
CA PRO A 120 2.33 9.49 -22.48
C PRO A 120 1.34 9.91 -21.41
N LYS A 121 0.62 11.00 -21.66
CA LYS A 121 -0.52 11.37 -20.85
C LYS A 121 -1.39 10.14 -20.95
N VAL A 122 -1.30 9.25 -19.96
CA VAL A 122 -2.24 8.17 -19.76
C VAL A 122 -3.49 8.93 -19.41
N GLU A 123 -4.21 9.32 -20.47
CA GLU A 123 -5.58 9.73 -20.43
C GLU A 123 -6.25 8.65 -19.61
N ALA A 124 -6.54 8.99 -18.35
CA ALA A 124 -7.38 8.18 -17.51
C ALA A 124 -8.68 8.04 -18.29
N SER A 125 -8.81 6.94 -19.01
CA SER A 125 -10.05 6.57 -19.65
C SER A 125 -11.09 6.56 -18.54
N PRO A 126 -12.17 7.37 -18.62
CA PRO A 126 -13.19 7.37 -17.61
C PRO A 126 -13.84 5.99 -17.69
N VAL A 127 -13.50 5.10 -16.77
CA VAL A 127 -14.24 3.85 -16.62
C VAL A 127 -15.59 4.25 -16.03
N LYS A 128 -16.49 4.55 -16.96
CA LYS A 128 -17.91 4.73 -16.80
C LYS A 128 -18.45 3.49 -16.09
N GLY A 129 -18.87 3.71 -14.84
CA GLY A 129 -19.90 2.95 -14.16
C GLY A 129 -19.64 1.45 -14.01
N ARG A 130 -19.14 1.06 -12.84
CA ARG A 130 -19.64 -0.13 -12.16
C ARG A 130 -19.55 0.08 -10.67
N ILE A 131 -20.63 0.64 -10.15
CA ILE A 131 -20.94 0.72 -8.74
C ILE A 131 -21.08 -0.72 -8.25
N TRP A 132 -20.08 -1.23 -7.54
CA TRP A 132 -20.26 -2.43 -6.73
C TRP A 132 -20.57 -1.95 -5.31
N PHE A 133 -21.85 -1.74 -5.04
CA PHE A 133 -22.34 -1.80 -3.67
C PHE A 133 -22.03 -3.20 -3.15
N ALA A 134 -20.93 -3.36 -2.43
CA ALA A 134 -20.71 -4.51 -1.57
C ALA A 134 -20.66 -4.03 -0.13
N PHE A 135 -21.88 -3.86 0.37
CA PHE A 135 -22.33 -4.15 1.72
C PHE A 135 -21.34 -3.88 2.86
N ILE A 136 -21.52 -2.69 3.45
CA ILE A 136 -21.47 -2.49 4.89
C ILE A 136 -22.36 -3.57 5.52
N ALA A 137 -21.77 -4.67 5.98
CA ALA A 137 -22.47 -5.73 6.71
C ALA A 137 -21.75 -6.13 8.01
N GLY A 138 -20.93 -5.23 8.56
CA GLY A 138 -20.25 -5.46 9.85
C GLY A 138 -20.25 -4.26 10.81
N GLY A 139 -20.72 -3.08 10.39
CA GLY A 139 -20.64 -1.87 11.21
C GLY A 139 -21.75 -1.71 12.25
N THR A 140 -22.94 -2.23 11.99
CA THR A 140 -24.11 -1.99 12.85
C THR A 140 -24.19 -2.98 14.01
N LEU A 141 -23.80 -4.24 13.80
CA LEU A 141 -23.73 -5.25 14.86
C LEU A 141 -22.62 -4.95 15.87
N GLY A 142 -21.47 -4.46 15.42
CA GLY A 142 -20.36 -4.10 16.31
C GLY A 142 -20.73 -2.99 17.29
N VAL A 143 -21.41 -1.94 16.82
CA VAL A 143 -21.86 -0.83 17.67
C VAL A 143 -22.89 -1.30 18.70
N ILE A 144 -23.85 -2.14 18.29
CA ILE A 144 -24.85 -2.71 19.22
C ILE A 144 -24.17 -3.63 20.25
N PHE A 145 -23.20 -4.43 19.84
CA PHE A 145 -22.46 -5.33 20.75
C PHE A 145 -21.62 -4.55 21.77
N ILE A 146 -20.97 -3.46 21.34
CA ILE A 146 -20.22 -2.55 22.22
C ILE A 146 -21.13 -1.88 23.24
N ILE A 147 -22.31 -1.38 22.80
CA ILE A 147 -23.28 -0.76 23.69
C ILE A 147 -23.84 -1.78 24.69
N MET A 148 -24.20 -3.00 24.23
CA MET A 148 -24.71 -4.06 25.10
C MET A 148 -23.65 -4.53 26.11
N PHE A 149 -22.39 -4.67 25.69
CA PHE A 149 -21.28 -5.03 26.56
C PHE A 149 -21.01 -3.95 27.62
N LEU A 150 -21.04 -2.66 27.25
CA LEU A 150 -20.90 -1.56 28.20
C LEU A 150 -22.05 -1.53 29.22
N LEU A 151 -23.29 -1.80 28.81
CA LEU A 151 -24.43 -1.88 29.74
C LEU A 151 -24.30 -3.05 30.72
N ILE A 152 -23.88 -4.23 30.24
CA ILE A 152 -23.66 -5.40 31.09
C ILE A 152 -22.52 -5.16 32.09
N VAL A 153 -21.43 -4.53 31.64
CA VAL A 153 -20.29 -4.19 32.51
C VAL A 153 -20.69 -3.11 33.52
N ALA A 154 -21.51 -2.12 33.15
CA ALA A 154 -22.01 -1.10 34.07
C ALA A 154 -22.95 -1.68 35.15
N ASP A 155 -23.79 -2.65 34.78
CA ASP A 155 -24.65 -3.41 35.69
C ASP A 155 -23.83 -4.32 36.62
N LEU A 156 -22.82 -5.02 36.08
CA LEU A 156 -21.90 -5.87 36.85
C LEU A 156 -21.01 -5.07 37.83
N LEU A 157 -20.70 -3.81 37.51
CA LEU A 157 -19.92 -2.90 38.36
C LEU A 157 -20.79 -2.07 39.32
N ASN A 158 -22.12 -2.25 39.31
CA ASN A 158 -23.08 -1.55 40.16
C ASN A 158 -22.98 0.00 40.07
N VAL A 159 -22.58 0.52 38.90
CA VAL A 159 -22.36 1.96 38.67
C VAL A 159 -23.64 2.66 38.18
N ILE A 160 -24.61 1.94 37.59
CA ILE A 160 -25.91 2.49 37.16
C ILE A 160 -27.00 1.41 37.31
N GLU A 161 -27.95 1.59 38.23
CA GLU A 161 -29.14 0.74 38.29
C GLU A 161 -30.11 1.11 37.16
N ILE A 162 -30.58 0.12 36.40
CA ILE A 162 -31.56 0.30 35.30
C ILE A 162 -32.88 0.95 35.79
N SER A 163 -33.14 0.95 37.11
CA SER A 163 -34.26 1.61 37.78
C SER A 163 -34.27 3.14 37.62
N ASP A 164 -33.12 3.78 37.45
CA ASP A 164 -33.00 5.25 37.36
C ASP A 164 -33.39 5.84 35.98
N LEU A 165 -33.53 4.99 34.95
CA LEU A 165 -33.87 5.41 33.58
C LEU A 165 -35.37 5.29 33.25
N LEU A 166 -36.17 4.65 34.10
CA LEU A 166 -37.63 4.53 33.95
C LEU A 166 -38.42 5.85 34.03
N PRO A 167 -38.06 6.87 34.85
CA PRO A 167 -38.86 8.10 34.93
C PRO A 167 -38.73 9.02 33.70
N LEU A 168 -37.69 8.83 32.87
CA LEU A 168 -37.46 9.67 31.68
C LEU A 168 -38.35 9.27 30.49
N LEU A 169 -38.83 8.03 30.46
CA LEU A 169 -39.68 7.50 29.39
C LEU A 169 -41.17 7.84 29.58
N MET A 170 -41.58 8.31 30.77
CA MET A 170 -42.93 8.83 31.04
C MET A 170 -43.14 10.28 30.59
N ILE A 171 -42.08 11.03 30.25
CA ILE A 171 -42.18 12.46 29.91
C ILE A 171 -42.47 12.67 28.40
N LEU A 172 -42.42 11.62 27.59
CA LEU A 172 -42.62 11.67 26.12
C LEU A 172 -43.93 10.99 25.65
N SER A 173 -44.87 10.73 26.56
CA SER A 173 -46.26 10.32 26.26
C SER A 173 -47.23 11.42 26.66
#